data_AF-A0AAD5WHP2-F1
#
_entry.id   AF-A0AAD5WHP2-F1
#
_cell.length_a   1.000
_cell.length_b   1.000
_cell.length_c   1.000
_cell.angle_alpha   90.00
_cell.angle_beta   90.00
_cell.angle_gamma   90.00
#
_symmetry.space_group_name_H-M   'P 1'
#
loop_
_entity.id
_entity.type
_entity.pdbx_description
1 polymer ?
#
loop_
_entity_poly.entity_id
_entity_poly.type
_entity_poly.pdbx_seq_one_letter_code
_entity_poly.pdbx_strand_id
1 'polypeptide(L)' 'MFAIMSGLDKPAVRRLHSSWERVPGKYIRMLEDIQQLVDPSRNMSKYRQHLAEVSQEPPVVPIYPVIKKDLTFSP' A
#
# COMPACT_ATOMS: atom_id res chain seq x y z
N MET A 1 -6.15 -4.21 2.38
CA MET A 1 -4.75 -4.18 1.91
C MET A 1 -3.92 -3.11 2.62
N PHE A 2 -4.17 -1.81 2.39
CA PHE A 2 -3.39 -0.70 2.99
C PHE A 2 -3.24 -0.81 4.52
N ALA A 3 -4.33 -0.99 5.27
CA ALA A 3 -4.28 -1.06 6.74
C ALA A 3 -3.38 -2.19 7.29
N ILE A 4 -3.35 -3.35 6.61
CA ILE A 4 -2.53 -4.49 7.00
C ILE A 4 -1.05 -4.17 6.77
N MET A 5 -0.72 -3.71 5.56
CA MET A 5 0.65 -3.29 5.20
C MET A 5 1.16 -2.19 6.13
N SER A 6 0.37 -1.13 6.38
CA SER A 6 0.72 -0.08 7.33
C SER A 6 0.88 -0.60 8.76
N GLY A 7 0.14 -1.65 9.14
CA GLY A 7 0.32 -2.34 10.42
C GLY A 7 1.67 -3.04 10.52
N LEU A 8 2.07 -3.75 9.46
CA LEU A 8 3.37 -4.44 9.38
C LEU A 8 4.55 -3.46 9.37
N ASP A 9 4.36 -2.26 8.81
CA ASP A 9 5.39 -1.22 8.76
C ASP A 9 5.55 -0.45 10.08
N LYS A 10 4.67 -0.64 11.07
CA LYS A 10 4.81 0.01 12.38
C LYS A 10 6.13 -0.39 13.04
N PRO A 11 6.85 0.54 13.70
CA PRO A 11 8.08 0.22 14.44
C PRO A 11 7.93 -0.93 15.44
N ALA A 12 6.73 -1.07 16.01
CA ALA A 12 6.39 -2.18 16.91
C ALA A 12 6.49 -3.57 16.29
N VAL A 13 6.18 -3.68 15.00
CA VAL A 13 6.17 -4.94 14.25
C VAL A 13 7.49 -5.10 13.48
N ARG A 14 8.00 -4.04 12.83
CA ARG A 14 9.26 -4.09 12.05
C ARG A 14 10.47 -4.52 12.86
N ARG A 15 10.57 -4.11 14.13
CA ARG A 15 11.73 -4.43 14.98
C ARG A 15 11.83 -5.90 15.40
N LEU A 16 10.82 -6.73 15.10
CA LEU A 16 10.78 -8.14 15.46
C LEU A 16 11.67 -8.99 14.52
N HIS A 17 12.97 -8.70 14.48
CA HIS A 17 13.92 -9.30 13.53
C HIS A 17 13.84 -10.83 13.49
N SER A 18 13.82 -11.49 14.66
CA SER A 18 13.74 -12.96 14.76
C SER A 18 12.47 -13.56 14.18
N SER A 19 11.38 -12.78 14.10
CA SER A 19 10.12 -13.20 13.46
C SER A 19 10.22 -13.02 11.95
N TRP A 20 10.75 -11.89 11.49
CA TRP A 20 10.93 -11.59 10.06
C TRP A 20 11.91 -12.53 9.37
N GLU A 21 12.98 -12.97 10.04
CA GLU A 21 13.94 -13.95 9.52
C GLU A 21 13.32 -15.32 9.19
N ARG A 22 12.22 -15.67 9.87
CA ARG A 22 11.51 -16.94 9.67
C ARG A 22 10.50 -16.87 8.53
N VAL A 23 10.23 -15.69 7.99
CA VAL A 23 9.28 -15.51 6.90
C VAL A 23 9.95 -15.93 5.59
N PRO A 24 9.35 -16.85 4.82
CA PRO A 24 9.89 -17.22 3.51
C PRO A 24 10.02 -16.02 2.57
N GLY A 25 11.15 -15.94 1.86
CA GLY A 25 11.48 -14.79 1.00
C GLY A 25 10.44 -14.47 -0.08
N LYS A 26 9.63 -15.44 -0.52
CA LYS A 26 8.50 -15.19 -1.44
C LYS A 26 7.47 -14.20 -0.89
N TYR A 27 7.21 -14.24 0.42
CA TYR A 27 6.25 -13.35 1.07
C TYR A 27 6.87 -11.99 1.38
N ILE A 28 8.19 -11.95 1.64
CA ILE A 28 8.94 -10.69 1.76
C ILE A 28 8.87 -9.92 0.44
N ARG A 29 9.16 -10.57 -0.69
CA ARG A 29 9.02 -9.95 -2.02
C ARG A 29 7.59 -9.48 -2.30
N MET A 30 6.59 -10.29 -1.98
CA MET A 30 5.18 -9.89 -2.12
C MET A 30 4.85 -8.64 -1.30
N LEU A 31 5.37 -8.52 -0.08
CA LEU A 31 5.18 -7.32 0.74
C LEU A 31 5.88 -6.11 0.10
N GLU A 32 7.10 -6.27 -0.39
CA GLU A 32 7.86 -5.22 -1.08
C GLU A 32 7.14 -4.73 -2.35
N ASP A 33 6.62 -5.64 -3.18
CA ASP A 33 5.85 -5.29 -4.38
C ASP A 33 4.61 -4.46 -4.03
N ILE A 34 3.90 -4.86 -2.98
CA ILE A 34 2.73 -4.13 -2.45
C ILE A 34 3.14 -2.75 -1.93
N GLN A 35 4.27 -2.64 -1.22
CA GLN A 35 4.79 -1.37 -0.72
C GLN A 35 5.15 -0.42 -1.88
N GLN A 36 5.77 -0.95 -2.94
CA GLN A 36 6.11 -0.16 -4.13
C GLN A 36 4.88 0.36 -4.87
N LEU A 37 3.79 -0.41 -4.90
CA LEU A 37 2.54 0.01 -5.52
C LEU A 37 1.96 1.25 -4.84
N VAL A 38 2.05 1.32 -3.51
CA VAL A 38 1.51 2.42 -2.69
C VAL A 38 2.56 3.42 -2.22
N ASP A 39 3.67 3.51 -2.98
CA ASP A 39 4.72 4.48 -2.71
C ASP A 39 4.19 5.93 -2.82
N PRO A 40 4.49 6.81 -1.84
CA PRO A 40 3.92 8.16 -1.79
C PRO A 40 4.50 9.10 -2.86
N SER A 41 5.57 8.72 -3.56
CA SER A 41 6.23 9.55 -4.56
C SER A 41 5.25 10.00 -5.64
N ARG A 42 5.46 11.23 -6.13
CA ARG A 42 4.64 11.85 -7.18
C ARG A 42 3.14 11.76 -6.86
N ASN A 43 2.77 11.96 -5.60
CA ASN A 43 1.41 11.90 -5.09
C ASN A 43 0.73 10.53 -5.34
N MET A 44 1.39 9.42 -4.97
CA MET A 44 0.86 8.06 -5.14
C MET A 44 0.64 7.66 -6.61
N SER A 45 1.53 8.06 -7.52
CA SER A 45 1.29 7.92 -8.97
C SER A 45 1.08 6.47 -9.43
N LYS A 46 1.86 5.52 -8.90
CA LYS A 46 1.73 4.09 -9.23
C LYS A 46 0.37 3.53 -8.79
N TYR A 47 -0.02 3.80 -7.55
CA TYR A 47 -1.32 3.43 -7.03
C TYR A 47 -2.46 4.05 -7.85
N ARG A 48 -2.36 5.32 -8.24
CA ARG A 48 -3.38 6.01 -9.05
C ARG A 48 -3.53 5.40 -10.44
N GLN A 49 -2.41 5.09 -11.10
CA GLN A 49 -2.43 4.42 -12.40
C GLN A 49 -3.12 3.06 -12.29
N HIS A 50 -2.70 2.25 -11.31
CA HIS A 50 -3.30 0.93 -11.10
C HIS A 50 -4.78 1.02 -10.75
N LEU A 51 -5.17 1.99 -9.90
CA LEU A 51 -6.57 2.24 -9.57
C LEU A 51 -7.39 2.56 -10.82
N ALA A 52 -6.87 3.37 -11.74
CA ALA A 52 -7.56 3.73 -12.98
C ALA A 52 -7.78 2.51 -13.90
N GLU A 53 -6.79 1.62 -13.98
CA GLU A 53 -6.87 0.35 -14.72
C GLU A 53 -7.92 -0.59 -14.12
N VAL A 54 -7.86 -0.88 -12.81
CA VAL A 54 -8.80 -1.82 -12.18
C VAL A 54 -10.22 -1.24 -12.06
N SER A 55 -10.38 0.08 -12.02
CA SER A 55 -11.69 0.73 -11.96
C SER A 55 -12.52 0.54 -13.24
N GLN A 56 -11.92 0.05 -14.33
CA GLN A 56 -12.65 -0.33 -15.53
C GLN A 56 -13.54 -1.58 -15.31
N GLU A 57 -13.24 -2.39 -14.30
CA GLU A 57 -13.95 -3.64 -13.98
C GLU A 57 -14.46 -3.61 -12.52
N PRO A 58 -15.58 -2.93 -12.24
CA PRO A 58 -16.13 -2.86 -10.88
C PRO A 58 -16.62 -4.24 -10.39
N PRO A 59 -16.62 -4.49 -9.06
CA PRO A 59 -16.45 -3.52 -7.97
C PRO A 59 -15.00 -3.37 -7.48
N VAL A 60 -14.61 -2.13 -7.17
CA VAL A 60 -13.27 -1.80 -6.62
C VAL A 60 -13.40 -1.02 -5.32
N VAL A 61 -12.57 -1.35 -4.33
CA VAL A 61 -12.47 -0.62 -3.05
C VAL A 61 -11.16 0.19 -3.04
N PRO A 62 -11.22 1.53 -3.18
CA PRO A 62 -10.01 2.36 -3.17
C PRO A 62 -9.45 2.56 -1.76
N ILE A 63 -8.17 2.95 -1.69
CA ILE A 63 -7.52 3.47 -0.48
C ILE A 63 -8.14 4.83 -0.13
N TYR A 64 -9.11 4.79 0.77
CA TYR A 64 -9.87 5.96 1.21
C TYR A 64 -9.01 7.19 1.60
N PRO A 65 -7.89 7.06 2.36
CA PRO A 65 -7.04 8.21 2.67
C PRO A 65 -6.55 9.00 1.45
N VAL A 66 -6.29 8.34 0.31
CA VAL A 66 -5.83 9.01 -0.91
C VAL A 66 -6.97 9.85 -1.51
N ILE A 67 -8.16 9.27 -1.61
CA ILE A 67 -9.35 9.95 -2.13
C ILE A 67 -9.74 11.11 -1.22
N LYS A 68 -9.73 10.90 0.10
CA LYS A 68 -10.02 11.95 1.08
C LYS A 68 -9.04 13.12 0.95
N LYS A 69 -7.74 12.84 0.77
CA LYS A 69 -6.73 13.89 0.53
C LYS A 69 -7.09 14.73 -0.69
N ASP A 70 -7.46 14.10 -1.80
CA ASP A 70 -7.83 14.82 -3.03
C ASP A 70 -9.06 15.71 -2.83
N LEU A 71 -10.06 15.24 -2.10
CA LEU A 71 -11.25 16.02 -1.76
C LEU A 71 -10.96 17.16 -0.77
N THR A 72 -9.91 17.04 0.04
CA THR A 72 -9.54 18.05 1.05
C THR A 72 -8.71 19.18 0.43
N PHE A 73 -7.88 18.86 -0.55
CA PHE A 73 -6.93 19.80 -1.17
C PHE A 73 -7.25 20.10 -2.65
N SER A 74 -8.44 19.74 -3.13
CA SER A 74 -8.93 20.23 -4.43
C SER A 74 -9.23 21.73 -4.33
N PRO A 75 -8.74 22.55 -5.28
CA PRO A 75 -9.10 23.96 -5.37
C PRO A 75 -10.57 24.16 -5.73
#